data_AF-A0A847ZGI1-F1
#
_entry.id   AF-A0A847ZGI1-F1
#
_cell.length_a   1.000
_cell.length_b   1.000
_cell.length_c   1.000
_cell.angle_alpha   90.00
_cell.angle_beta   90.00
_cell.angle_gamma   90.00
#
_symmetry.space_group_name_H-M   'P 1'
#
loop_
_entity.id
_entity.type
_entity.pdbx_description
1 polymer ?
#
loop_
_entity_poly.entity_id
_entity_poly.type
_entity_poly.pdbx_seq_one_letter_code
_entity_poly.pdbx_strand_id
1 'polypeptide(L)'
;QDIRSSTDIVKDQWQIQMQARVYEKTGLENLDFFTHGIASRHSSFLGVKIMEAGLERITGELQKSVDALARQGYSFAVIPEGPYCAPLSKGLV
;
A
#
# COMPACT_ATOMS: atom_id res chain seq x y z
N GLN A 1 9.51 -31.31 -6.78
CA GLN A 1 8.23 -31.01 -7.45
C GLN A 1 8.24 -29.52 -7.77
N ASP A 2 7.84 -29.11 -8.98
CA ASP A 2 7.85 -27.68 -9.36
C ASP A 2 6.62 -26.97 -8.77
N ILE A 3 6.85 -25.88 -8.05
CA ILE A 3 5.79 -25.06 -7.45
C ILE A 3 4.83 -24.47 -8.49
N ARG A 4 5.26 -24.34 -9.74
CA ARG A 4 4.44 -23.78 -10.84
C ARG A 4 3.28 -24.70 -11.20
N SER A 5 3.48 -26.02 -11.09
CA SER A 5 2.54 -27.06 -11.48
C SER A 5 1.90 -27.80 -10.31
N SER A 6 2.32 -27.51 -9.07
CA SER A 6 1.70 -28.10 -7.88
C SER A 6 0.28 -27.57 -7.67
N THR A 7 -0.66 -28.48 -7.44
CA THR A 7 -2.04 -28.17 -7.01
C THR A 7 -2.18 -28.08 -5.49
N ASP A 8 -1.17 -28.54 -4.75
CA ASP A 8 -1.16 -28.58 -3.29
C ASP A 8 -0.75 -27.22 -2.68
N ILE A 9 -0.32 -26.27 -3.51
CA ILE A 9 0.14 -24.95 -3.10
C ILE A 9 -0.84 -23.90 -3.61
N VAL A 10 -1.42 -23.14 -2.69
CA VAL A 10 -2.19 -21.93 -3.04
C VAL A 10 -1.19 -20.82 -3.38
N LYS A 11 -1.17 -20.42 -4.66
CA LYS A 11 -0.31 -19.34 -5.15
C LYS A 11 -0.67 -18.02 -4.45
N ASP A 12 0.34 -17.22 -4.14
CA ASP A 12 0.24 -15.89 -3.52
C ASP A 12 -0.41 -15.83 -2.13
N GLN A 13 -0.66 -16.99 -1.50
CA GLN A 13 -1.32 -17.10 -0.20
C GLN A 13 -0.70 -16.18 0.85
N TRP A 14 0.63 -16.18 0.97
CA TRP A 14 1.34 -15.42 1.99
C TRP A 14 1.26 -13.90 1.74
N GLN A 15 1.37 -13.45 0.49
CA GLN A 15 1.25 -12.04 0.15
C GLN A 15 -0.17 -11.52 0.48
N ILE A 16 -1.20 -12.30 0.14
CA ILE A 16 -2.60 -11.95 0.45
C ILE A 16 -2.85 -11.95 1.97
N GLN A 17 -2.29 -12.91 2.70
CA GLN A 17 -2.38 -12.93 4.17
C GLN A 17 -1.71 -11.71 4.82
N MET A 18 -0.54 -11.30 4.33
CA MET A 18 0.14 -10.10 4.80
C MET A 18 -0.67 -8.84 4.52
N GLN A 19 -1.25 -8.74 3.32
CA GLN A 19 -2.12 -7.64 2.91
C GLN A 19 -3.37 -7.56 3.79
N ALA A 20 -4.06 -8.68 4.03
CA ALA A 20 -5.23 -8.74 4.91
C ALA A 20 -4.92 -8.27 6.34
N ARG A 21 -3.76 -8.67 6.90
CA ARG A 21 -3.32 -8.23 8.22
C ARG A 21 -3.10 -6.72 8.32
N VAL A 22 -2.69 -6.08 7.23
CA VAL A 22 -2.58 -4.61 7.17
C VAL A 22 -3.97 -3.96 7.20
N TYR A 23 -4.94 -4.53 6.49
CA TYR A 23 -6.31 -4.01 6.45
C TYR A 23 -7.05 -4.13 7.78
N GLU A 24 -6.89 -5.23 8.49
CA GLU A 24 -7.45 -5.39 9.84
C GLU A 24 -6.96 -4.32 10.82
N LYS A 25 -5.73 -3.83 10.63
CA LYS A 25 -5.13 -2.81 11.51
C LYS A 25 -5.47 -1.38 11.11
N THR A 26 -5.46 -1.08 9.82
CA THR A 26 -5.49 0.30 9.32
C THR A 26 -6.86 0.68 8.73
N GLY A 27 -7.66 -0.28 8.27
CA GLY A 27 -8.82 -0.02 7.42
C GLY A 27 -8.40 0.28 5.98
N LEU A 28 -9.14 -0.25 5.00
CA LEU A 28 -8.82 -0.11 3.58
C LEU A 28 -9.03 1.34 3.10
N GLU A 29 -10.02 2.02 3.65
CA GLU A 29 -10.38 3.40 3.34
C GLU A 29 -9.27 4.41 3.66
N ASN A 30 -8.37 4.03 4.57
CA ASN A 30 -7.24 4.83 5.07
C ASN A 30 -5.91 4.50 4.35
N LEU A 31 -5.94 3.64 3.33
CA LEU A 31 -4.75 3.22 2.56
C LEU A 31 -4.90 3.62 1.10
N ASP A 32 -4.29 4.75 0.75
CA ASP A 32 -4.27 5.25 -0.63
C ASP A 32 -3.07 4.69 -1.41
N PHE A 33 -3.35 3.99 -2.51
CA PHE A 33 -2.32 3.47 -3.42
C PHE A 33 -2.18 4.36 -4.67
N PHE A 34 -1.26 5.32 -4.62
CA PHE A 34 -0.94 6.17 -5.76
C PHE A 34 -0.09 5.40 -6.77
N THR A 35 -0.54 5.33 -8.01
CA THR A 35 0.16 4.60 -9.07
C THR A 35 -0.14 5.18 -10.44
N HIS A 36 0.83 5.04 -11.36
CA HIS A 36 0.64 5.30 -12.77
C HIS A 36 0.58 3.96 -13.53
N GLY A 37 -0.42 3.79 -14.39
CA GLY A 37 -0.53 2.62 -15.26
C GLY A 37 -1.36 1.45 -14.72
N ILE A 38 -1.88 1.53 -13.50
CA ILE A 38 -2.92 0.60 -13.01
C ILE A 38 -4.23 1.37 -12.91
N ALA A 39 -5.18 1.00 -13.74
CA ALA A 39 -6.48 1.63 -13.76
C ALA A 39 -7.28 1.32 -12.48
N SER A 40 -8.03 2.31 -12.00
CA SER A 40 -8.88 2.22 -10.80
C SER A 40 -9.87 1.05 -10.83
N ARG A 41 -10.31 0.59 -12.01
CA ARG A 41 -11.14 -0.62 -12.19
C ARG A 41 -10.52 -1.90 -11.61
N HIS A 42 -9.20 -1.93 -11.42
CA HIS A 42 -8.49 -3.07 -10.84
C HIS A 42 -8.46 -3.04 -9.30
N SER A 43 -9.00 -1.99 -8.66
CA SER A 43 -8.99 -1.82 -7.20
C SER A 43 -9.56 -3.03 -6.46
N SER A 44 -10.75 -3.51 -6.86
CA SER A 44 -11.40 -4.65 -6.21
C SER A 44 -10.63 -5.95 -6.41
N PHE A 45 -10.00 -6.15 -7.57
CA PHE A 45 -9.20 -7.34 -7.85
C PHE A 45 -7.89 -7.35 -7.06
N LEU A 46 -7.22 -6.20 -6.97
CA LEU A 46 -5.96 -6.04 -6.24
C LEU A 46 -6.17 -5.84 -4.73
N GLY A 47 -7.41 -5.60 -4.29
CA GLY A 47 -7.75 -5.36 -2.90
C GLY A 47 -7.20 -4.04 -2.33
N VAL A 48 -6.87 -3.06 -3.17
CA VAL A 48 -6.32 -1.75 -2.76
C VAL A 48 -7.19 -0.60 -3.25
N LYS A 49 -7.18 0.53 -2.56
CA LYS A 49 -7.82 1.77 -3.02
C LYS A 49 -6.86 2.52 -3.96
N ILE A 50 -7.06 2.35 -5.26
CA ILE A 50 -6.17 2.92 -6.28
C ILE A 50 -6.47 4.40 -6.49
N MET A 51 -5.45 5.23 -6.33
CA MET A 51 -5.44 6.63 -6.72
C MET A 51 -4.74 6.76 -8.07
N GLU A 52 -5.51 6.58 -9.14
CA GLU A 52 -5.02 6.59 -10.51
C GLU A 52 -4.63 8.01 -10.94
N ALA A 53 -3.36 8.19 -11.28
CA ALA A 53 -2.86 9.45 -11.84
C ALA A 53 -1.91 9.16 -13.02
N GLY A 54 -1.88 10.08 -13.99
CA GLY A 54 -0.85 10.03 -15.04
C GLY A 54 0.54 10.21 -14.43
N LEU A 55 1.58 9.67 -15.08
CA LEU A 55 2.96 9.71 -14.59
C LEU A 55 3.42 11.12 -14.19
N GLU A 56 3.14 12.13 -15.02
CA GLU A 56 3.52 13.53 -14.76
C GLU A 56 2.67 14.20 -13.65
N ARG A 57 1.55 13.58 -13.26
CA ARG A 57 0.58 14.14 -12.31
C ARG A 57 0.61 13.47 -10.94
N ILE A 58 1.18 12.27 -10.83
CA ILE A 58 1.16 11.47 -9.59
C ILE A 58 1.72 12.22 -8.39
N THR A 59 2.84 12.93 -8.56
CA THR A 59 3.46 13.75 -7.51
C THR A 59 2.52 14.87 -7.05
N GLY A 60 1.84 15.52 -8.00
CA GLY A 60 0.88 16.59 -7.70
C GLY A 60 -0.35 16.08 -6.95
N GLU A 61 -0.88 14.93 -7.33
CA GLU A 61 -2.05 14.32 -6.65
C GLU A 61 -1.70 13.81 -5.25
N LEU A 62 -0.51 13.21 -5.07
CA LEU A 62 0.01 12.84 -3.76
C LEU A 62 0.18 14.09 -2.87
N GLN A 63 0.82 15.14 -3.40
CA GLN A 63 1.06 16.37 -2.65
C GLN A 63 -0.24 17.02 -2.18
N LYS A 64 -1.29 17.07 -3.02
CA LYS A 64 -2.60 17.60 -2.61
C LYS A 64 -3.18 16.86 -1.40
N SER A 65 -3.00 15.54 -1.35
CA SER A 65 -3.50 14.69 -0.27
C SER A 65 -2.72 14.95 1.03
N VAL A 66 -1.39 15.06 0.93
CA VAL A 66 -0.52 15.44 2.06
C VAL A 66 -0.86 16.85 2.57
N ASP A 67 -1.02 17.83 1.68
CA ASP A 67 -1.37 19.21 2.04
C ASP A 67 -2.72 19.28 2.76
N ALA A 68 -3.72 18.52 2.29
CA ALA A 68 -5.04 18.46 2.91
C ALA A 68 -4.97 17.89 4.34
N LEU A 69 -4.14 16.87 4.57
CA LEU A 69 -3.89 16.31 5.90
C LEU A 69 -3.08 17.28 6.77
N ALA A 70 -2.09 17.98 6.20
CA ALA A 70 -1.29 18.97 6.93
C ALA A 70 -2.15 20.14 7.43
N ARG A 71 -3.10 20.63 6.61
CA ARG A 71 -4.07 21.66 7.02
C ARG A 71 -4.98 21.22 8.16
N GLN A 72 -5.21 19.91 8.31
CA GLN A 72 -5.97 19.34 9.43
C GLN A 72 -5.11 19.15 10.70
N GLY A 73 -3.81 19.49 10.65
CA GLY A 73 -2.91 19.41 11.80
C GLY A 73 -2.30 18.03 12.02
N TYR A 74 -2.35 17.12 11.04
CA TYR A 74 -1.69 15.82 11.14
C TYR A 74 -0.16 15.94 11.06
N SER A 75 0.54 15.03 11.73
CA SER A 75 1.99 14.85 11.64
C SER A 75 2.33 13.72 10.65
N PHE A 76 3.48 13.83 9.96
CA PHE A 76 3.89 12.85 8.96
C PHE A 76 5.17 12.12 9.37
N ALA A 77 5.16 10.80 9.23
CA ALA A 77 6.36 9.98 9.16
C ALA A 77 6.57 9.56 7.71
N VAL A 78 7.76 9.82 7.16
CA VAL A 78 8.10 9.50 5.77
C VAL A 78 9.12 8.38 5.74
N ILE A 79 8.82 7.33 4.98
CA ILE A 79 9.72 6.21 4.71
C ILE A 79 9.98 6.23 3.20
N PRO A 80 11.06 6.88 2.71
CA PRO A 80 11.29 7.08 1.28
C PRO A 80 11.43 5.76 0.52
N GLU A 81 12.02 4.76 1.17
CA GLU A 81 12.40 3.48 0.59
C GLU A 81 11.85 2.33 1.44
N GLY A 82 10.52 2.21 1.47
CA GLY A 82 9.79 1.24 2.31
C GLY A 82 10.37 -0.18 2.29
N PRO A 83 10.61 -0.80 1.11
CA PRO A 83 11.15 -2.16 1.03
C PRO A 83 12.55 -2.34 1.65
N TYR A 84 13.32 -1.26 1.78
CA TYR A 84 14.69 -1.27 2.32
C TYR A 84 14.77 -0.77 3.76
N CYS A 85 13.62 -0.49 4.38
CA CYS A 85 13.53 0.02 5.74
C CYS A 85 12.98 -1.06 6.68
N ALA A 86 13.80 -1.49 7.65
CA ALA A 86 13.36 -2.36 8.73
C ALA A 86 12.98 -1.49 9.95
N PRO A 87 11.71 -1.44 10.37
CA PRO A 87 11.33 -0.68 11.55
C PRO A 87 11.99 -1.32 12.78
N LEU A 88 12.84 -0.56 13.46
CA LEU A 88 13.30 -0.93 14.79
C LEU A 88 12.16 -0.62 15.76
N SER A 89 11.50 -1.65 16.29
CA SER A 89 10.73 -1.45 17.51
C SER A 89 11.71 -0.95 18.56
N LYS A 90 11.45 0.21 19.19
CA LYS A 90 12.08 0.48 20.49
C LYS A 90 11.77 -0.76 21.34
N GLY A 91 12.79 -1.55 21.65
CA GLY A 91 12.68 -2.55 22.70
C GLY A 91 12.10 -1.84 23.92
N LEU A 92 11.25 -2.53 24.67
CA LEU A 92 10.86 -2.12 26.02
C LEU A 92 12.09 -1.52 26.72
N VAL A 93 12.07 -0.21 26.94
CA VAL A 93 12.94 0.47 27.90
C VAL A 93 12.19 0.52 29.21
#